data_AF-A0ABD1G4A4-F1
#
_entry.id   AF-A0ABD1G4A4-F1
#
_cell.length_a   1.000
_cell.length_b   1.000
_cell.length_c   1.000
_cell.angle_alpha   90.00
_cell.angle_beta   90.00
_cell.angle_gamma   90.00
#
_symmetry.space_group_name_H-M   'P 1'
#
loop_
_entity.id
_entity.type
_entity.pdbx_description
1 polymer ?
#
loop_
_entity_poly.entity_id
_entity_poly.type
_entity_poly.pdbx_seq_one_letter_code
_entity_poly.pdbx_strand_id
1 'polypeptide(L)'
;MMEYIGATGAPVKLDDVPIKDDIDFHFILSFAIDADSSGAPQNGIFSPYWAETLTPEAVAGVKSRHPNVKAMASLSGWSLGSKTLSWYNPRNRDLWISNAFSSLKTLIQTYHLDGIDVDYERFPKHSNDSFAYCVGELITMLKNHSLITVATIAPFYTTVAPYVELHGRYGGAIDYVNYQFYTDKLRSPKKYLEVFKNRTLQFDGNKVLPAYEVDGRGIQGDKFFEALELLEERGFEIYGAMIFSADASAAGGYYYEERTQEFLLNNATRTFVH
;
A
#
# COMPACT_ATOMS: atom_id res chain seq x y z
N MET A 1 -7.02 -7.44 -4.12
CA MET A 1 -6.99 -6.04 -4.59
C MET A 1 -6.60 -5.15 -3.43
N MET A 2 -5.79 -4.12 -3.67
CA MET A 2 -5.32 -3.15 -2.69
C MET A 2 -5.90 -1.76 -3.04
N GLU A 3 -6.65 -1.14 -2.14
CA GLU A 3 -7.33 0.14 -2.38
C GLU A 3 -6.89 1.18 -1.35
N TYR A 4 -6.13 2.20 -1.75
CA TYR A 4 -5.81 3.32 -0.86
C TYR A 4 -7.05 4.18 -0.63
N ILE A 5 -7.26 4.64 0.61
CA ILE A 5 -8.42 5.47 0.96
C ILE A 5 -8.14 6.43 2.12
N GLY A 6 -8.64 7.66 2.00
CA GLY A 6 -8.76 8.64 3.08
C GLY A 6 -7.64 9.68 3.17
N ALA A 7 -6.71 9.72 2.22
CA ALA A 7 -5.52 10.57 2.29
C ALA A 7 -5.79 12.06 2.02
N THR A 8 -6.85 12.38 1.27
CA THR A 8 -7.05 13.74 0.72
C THR A 8 -7.92 14.63 1.58
N GLY A 9 -8.56 14.07 2.61
CA GLY A 9 -9.62 14.72 3.38
C GLY A 9 -10.99 14.71 2.69
N ALA A 10 -11.11 14.07 1.52
CA ALA A 10 -12.41 13.78 0.93
C ALA A 10 -13.25 12.91 1.90
N PRO A 11 -14.57 13.15 2.03
CA PRO A 11 -15.43 12.43 2.97
C PRO A 11 -15.85 11.05 2.42
N VAL A 12 -14.89 10.27 1.92
CA VAL A 12 -15.11 8.94 1.34
C VAL A 12 -15.45 7.91 2.41
N LYS A 13 -16.34 6.97 2.10
CA LYS A 13 -16.70 5.88 3.01
C LYS A 13 -16.31 4.54 2.42
N LEU A 14 -15.95 3.59 3.29
CA LEU A 14 -15.64 2.21 2.88
C LEU A 14 -16.80 1.56 2.12
N ASP A 15 -18.04 1.85 2.50
CA ASP A 15 -19.25 1.30 1.87
C ASP A 15 -19.54 1.88 0.48
N ASP A 16 -18.90 2.99 0.10
CA ASP A 16 -19.10 3.57 -1.23
C ASP A 16 -18.27 2.82 -2.28
N VAL A 17 -17.18 2.15 -1.87
CA VAL A 17 -16.27 1.43 -2.77
C VAL A 17 -16.87 0.05 -3.10
N PRO A 18 -17.00 -0.33 -4.38
CA PRO A 18 -17.57 -1.60 -4.78
C PRO A 18 -16.64 -2.76 -4.41
N ILE A 19 -17.20 -3.80 -3.80
CA ILE A 19 -16.47 -4.99 -3.36
C ILE A 19 -17.12 -6.23 -3.95
N LYS A 20 -16.34 -7.06 -4.64
CA LYS A 20 -16.75 -8.41 -5.07
C LYS A 20 -16.25 -9.43 -4.06
N ASP A 21 -17.17 -10.24 -3.52
CA ASP A 21 -16.88 -11.15 -2.39
C ASP A 21 -15.80 -12.21 -2.69
N ASP A 22 -15.60 -12.55 -3.97
CA ASP A 22 -14.59 -13.53 -4.43
C ASP A 22 -13.17 -12.93 -4.58
N ILE A 23 -12.98 -11.65 -4.24
CA ILE A 23 -11.67 -10.99 -4.23
C ILE A 23 -11.16 -10.86 -2.79
N ASP A 24 -9.91 -11.27 -2.51
CA ASP A 24 -9.22 -10.86 -1.27
C ASP A 24 -8.99 -9.34 -1.33
N PHE A 25 -9.82 -8.57 -0.62
CA PHE A 25 -9.95 -7.12 -0.78
C PHE A 25 -9.33 -6.40 0.41
N HIS A 26 -8.43 -5.45 0.16
CA HIS A 26 -7.64 -4.80 1.20
C HIS A 26 -7.81 -3.30 1.08
N PHE A 27 -8.49 -2.67 2.04
CA PHE A 27 -8.44 -1.22 2.19
C PHE A 27 -7.14 -0.81 2.87
N ILE A 28 -6.50 0.23 2.37
CA ILE A 28 -5.28 0.81 2.93
C ILE A 28 -5.60 2.23 3.41
N LEU A 29 -5.94 2.35 4.69
CA LEU A 29 -6.25 3.62 5.34
C LEU A 29 -5.00 4.49 5.37
N SER A 30 -5.10 5.67 4.78
CA SER A 30 -3.96 6.52 4.45
C SER A 30 -4.10 7.88 5.13
N PHE A 31 -3.31 8.22 6.16
CA PHE A 31 -2.10 7.54 6.66
C PHE A 31 -2.05 7.50 8.19
N ALA A 32 -1.30 6.55 8.75
CA ALA A 32 -0.75 6.63 10.10
C ALA A 32 0.64 7.28 10.05
N ILE A 33 0.87 8.33 10.83
CA ILE A 33 2.08 9.16 10.70
C ILE A 33 2.77 9.32 12.06
N ASP A 34 4.10 9.14 12.10
CA ASP A 34 4.94 9.34 13.28
C ASP A 34 5.57 10.74 13.34
N ALA A 35 4.73 11.76 13.12
CA ALA A 35 5.10 13.17 13.20
C ALA A 35 3.95 13.97 13.80
N ASP A 36 4.26 15.10 14.45
CA ASP A 36 3.22 16.06 14.85
C ASP A 36 2.78 16.95 13.68
N SER A 37 1.78 17.82 13.93
CA SER A 37 1.25 18.77 12.95
C SER A 37 2.28 19.77 12.41
N SER A 38 3.44 19.93 13.06
CA SER A 38 4.54 20.75 12.55
C SER A 38 5.45 19.98 11.58
N GLY A 39 5.23 18.67 11.42
CA GLY A 39 6.08 17.74 10.69
C GLY A 39 7.28 17.26 11.49
N ALA A 40 7.33 17.50 12.81
CA ALA A 40 8.44 17.07 13.64
C ALA A 40 8.28 15.58 13.99
N PRO A 41 9.34 14.77 13.81
CA PRO A 41 9.31 13.35 14.15
C PRO A 41 8.92 13.05 15.60
N GLN A 42 8.06 12.05 15.79
CA GLN A 42 7.58 11.58 17.09
C GLN A 42 8.25 10.26 17.52
N ASN A 43 9.42 9.95 16.96
CA ASN A 43 10.24 8.80 17.31
C ASN A 43 9.46 7.47 17.32
N GLY A 44 8.72 7.21 16.23
CA GLY A 44 7.96 5.99 16.01
C GLY A 44 6.59 5.97 16.66
N ILE A 45 6.11 7.05 17.29
CA ILE A 45 4.74 7.10 17.81
C ILE A 45 3.79 7.49 16.67
N PHE A 46 3.07 6.52 16.11
CA PHE A 46 2.13 6.73 15.02
C PHE A 46 0.75 7.20 15.50
N SER A 47 0.18 8.19 14.79
CA SER A 47 -1.18 8.68 14.97
C SER A 47 -1.97 8.60 13.65
N PRO A 48 -3.31 8.46 13.68
CA PRO A 48 -4.12 8.37 12.47
C PRO A 48 -4.37 9.78 11.89
N TYR A 49 -4.22 9.92 10.57
CA TYR A 49 -4.43 11.15 9.81
C TYR A 49 -5.30 10.97 8.56
N TRP A 50 -5.97 9.83 8.42
CA TRP A 50 -6.94 9.57 7.35
C TRP A 50 -8.29 10.26 7.61
N ALA A 51 -9.15 10.28 6.59
CA ALA A 51 -10.48 10.89 6.63
C ALA A 51 -11.33 10.44 7.84
N GLU A 52 -12.02 11.39 8.48
CA GLU A 52 -12.83 11.16 9.69
C GLU A 52 -13.97 10.15 9.50
N THR A 53 -14.38 9.92 8.25
CA THR A 53 -15.39 8.93 7.87
C THR A 53 -14.91 7.48 8.05
N LEU A 54 -13.60 7.24 8.12
CA LEU A 54 -13.01 5.90 8.27
C LEU A 54 -12.83 5.56 9.76
N THR A 55 -13.95 5.49 10.49
CA THR A 55 -13.97 5.20 11.93
C THR A 55 -13.76 3.70 12.22
N PRO A 56 -13.43 3.30 13.47
CA PRO A 56 -13.43 1.90 13.89
C PRO A 56 -14.71 1.15 13.54
N GLU A 57 -15.87 1.78 13.76
CA GLU A 57 -17.18 1.21 13.47
C GLU A 57 -17.42 1.06 11.97
N ALA A 58 -16.90 1.98 11.14
CA ALA A 58 -16.98 1.86 9.69
C ALA A 58 -16.15 0.66 9.20
N VAL A 59 -14.94 0.47 9.74
CA VAL A 59 -14.09 -0.69 9.40
C VAL A 59 -14.73 -2.00 9.85
N ALA A 60 -15.23 -2.06 11.09
CA ALA A 60 -15.95 -3.23 11.58
C ALA A 60 -17.23 -3.51 10.76
N GLY A 61 -17.95 -2.44 10.39
CA GLY A 61 -19.17 -2.50 9.58
C GLY A 61 -18.93 -3.12 8.22
N VAL A 62 -17.95 -2.62 7.46
CA VAL A 62 -17.67 -3.15 6.12
C VAL A 62 -17.20 -4.61 6.19
N LYS A 63 -16.34 -4.96 7.16
CA LYS A 63 -15.87 -6.35 7.35
C LYS A 63 -16.99 -7.31 7.75
N SER A 64 -18.01 -6.83 8.48
CA SER A 64 -19.18 -7.63 8.83
C SER A 64 -20.07 -7.94 7.62
N ARG A 65 -20.10 -7.04 6.63
CA ARG A 65 -20.85 -7.19 5.38
C ARG A 65 -20.08 -8.00 4.35
N HIS A 66 -18.76 -7.81 4.28
CA HIS A 66 -17.85 -8.42 3.33
C HIS A 66 -16.71 -9.14 4.09
N PRO A 67 -16.88 -10.43 4.44
CA PRO A 67 -15.88 -11.17 5.20
C PRO A 67 -14.53 -11.37 4.50
N ASN A 68 -14.47 -11.14 3.19
CA ASN A 68 -13.25 -11.12 2.36
C ASN A 68 -12.44 -9.83 2.50
N VAL A 69 -12.95 -8.82 3.22
CA VAL A 69 -12.28 -7.53 3.41
C VAL A 69 -11.28 -7.58 4.56
N LYS A 70 -10.09 -7.06 4.28
CA LYS A 70 -9.07 -6.65 5.25
C LYS A 70 -8.91 -5.13 5.24
N ALA A 71 -8.52 -4.57 6.36
CA ALA A 71 -8.17 -3.16 6.50
C ALA A 71 -6.74 -3.01 7.01
N MET A 72 -5.98 -2.11 6.42
CA MET A 72 -4.56 -1.88 6.73
C MET A 72 -4.33 -0.39 7.00
N ALA A 73 -3.26 -0.05 7.72
CA ALA A 73 -2.79 1.33 7.82
C ALA A 73 -1.52 1.53 7.00
N SER A 74 -1.53 2.49 6.06
CA SER A 74 -0.29 2.93 5.40
C SER A 74 0.47 3.91 6.27
N LEU A 75 1.78 3.70 6.40
CA LEU A 75 2.68 4.43 7.27
C LEU A 75 3.37 5.58 6.51
N SER A 76 3.29 6.78 7.08
CA SER A 76 3.88 8.04 6.57
C SER A 76 3.17 8.66 5.36
N GLY A 77 3.49 8.24 4.13
CA GLY A 77 3.20 8.98 2.90
C GLY A 77 4.10 10.21 2.67
N TRP A 78 3.77 11.01 1.64
CA TRP A 78 4.55 12.17 1.20
C TRP A 78 4.60 13.34 2.19
N SER A 79 3.45 13.72 2.77
CA SER A 79 3.34 14.95 3.56
C SER A 79 2.19 14.95 4.56
N LEU A 80 2.38 15.68 5.66
CA LEU A 80 1.31 16.09 6.58
C LEU A 80 0.99 17.57 6.38
N GLY A 81 -0.15 17.86 5.74
CA GLY A 81 -0.48 19.20 5.29
C GLY A 81 0.59 19.76 4.34
N SER A 82 1.17 20.92 4.65
CA SER A 82 2.25 21.52 3.85
C SER A 82 3.66 20.99 4.16
N LYS A 83 3.79 20.02 5.07
CA LYS A 83 5.07 19.53 5.56
C LYS A 83 5.42 18.21 4.91
N THR A 84 6.41 18.23 4.02
CA THR A 84 6.97 17.00 3.45
C THR A 84 7.62 16.17 4.54
N LEU A 85 7.23 14.91 4.64
CA LEU A 85 7.78 13.95 5.58
C LEU A 85 9.04 13.33 5.00
N SER A 86 9.90 12.81 5.87
CA SER A 86 11.12 12.13 5.48
C SER A 86 11.44 11.11 6.54
N TRP A 87 11.90 9.93 6.11
CA TRP A 87 12.62 9.05 7.00
C TRP A 87 13.72 9.86 7.71
N TYR A 88 13.83 9.64 9.01
CA TYR A 88 14.86 10.20 9.86
C TYR A 88 15.55 9.05 10.56
N ASN A 89 16.88 9.13 10.72
CA ASN A 89 17.62 8.08 11.41
C ASN A 89 17.35 8.23 12.92
N PRO A 90 16.64 7.27 13.56
CA PRO A 90 16.36 7.40 14.98
C PRO A 90 17.66 7.36 15.79
N ARG A 91 17.78 8.22 16.79
CA ARG A 91 18.97 8.23 17.67
C ARG A 91 19.12 6.92 18.44
N ASN A 92 17.99 6.35 18.86
CA ASN A 92 17.89 5.04 19.47
C ASN A 92 16.89 4.22 18.64
N ARG A 93 17.42 3.24 17.90
CA ARG A 93 16.64 2.39 16.99
C ARG A 93 15.63 1.52 17.76
N ASP A 94 16.06 0.91 18.86
CA ASP A 94 15.20 0.04 19.67
C ASP A 94 14.04 0.81 20.30
N LEU A 95 14.29 2.04 20.75
CA LEU A 95 13.23 2.90 21.27
C LEU A 95 12.21 3.25 20.18
N TRP A 96 12.66 3.60 18.98
CA TRP A 96 11.77 3.85 17.84
C TRP A 96 10.91 2.62 17.52
N ILE A 97 11.52 1.43 17.46
CA ILE A 97 10.82 0.17 17.19
C ILE A 97 9.79 -0.13 18.29
N SER A 98 10.15 0.05 19.57
CA SER A 98 9.23 -0.20 20.68
C SER A 98 8.04 0.78 20.70
N ASN A 99 8.27 2.05 20.36
CA ASN A 99 7.23 3.06 20.21
C ASN A 99 6.30 2.75 19.02
N ALA A 100 6.89 2.38 17.87
CA ALA A 100 6.15 2.00 16.67
C ALA A 100 5.28 0.78 16.92
N PHE A 101 5.84 -0.27 17.51
CA PHE A 101 5.09 -1.46 17.88
C PHE A 101 3.93 -1.13 18.83
N SER A 102 4.17 -0.33 19.87
CA SER A 102 3.15 -0.01 20.88
C SER A 102 2.01 0.86 20.33
N SER A 103 2.34 1.89 19.55
CA SER A 103 1.36 2.78 18.94
C SER A 103 0.56 2.09 17.84
N LEU A 104 1.22 1.34 16.95
CA LEU A 104 0.54 0.57 15.91
C LEU A 104 -0.30 -0.56 16.50
N LYS A 105 0.15 -1.25 17.55
CA LYS A 105 -0.70 -2.23 18.26
C LYS A 105 -2.01 -1.60 18.73
N THR A 106 -1.95 -0.40 19.30
CA THR A 106 -3.14 0.35 19.70
C THR A 106 -4.04 0.62 18.50
N LEU A 107 -3.49 1.19 17.41
CA LEU A 107 -4.27 1.48 16.20
C LEU A 107 -4.89 0.23 15.57
N ILE A 108 -4.13 -0.85 15.45
CA ILE A 108 -4.57 -2.14 14.92
C ILE A 108 -5.77 -2.66 15.72
N GLN A 109 -5.67 -2.64 17.05
CA GLN A 109 -6.74 -3.12 17.91
C GLN A 109 -7.96 -2.21 17.89
N THR A 110 -7.76 -0.89 17.87
CA THR A 110 -8.85 0.08 17.83
C THR A 110 -9.61 0.05 16.52
N TYR A 111 -8.93 -0.01 15.38
CA TYR A 111 -9.55 0.04 14.05
C TYR A 111 -9.80 -1.34 13.43
N HIS A 112 -9.53 -2.42 14.16
CA HIS A 112 -9.68 -3.80 13.67
C HIS A 112 -8.87 -4.08 12.40
N LEU A 113 -7.65 -3.52 12.33
CA LEU A 113 -6.77 -3.65 11.18
C LEU A 113 -6.15 -5.05 11.12
N ASP A 114 -5.86 -5.51 9.91
CA ASP A 114 -5.27 -6.81 9.58
C ASP A 114 -3.83 -6.68 9.08
N GLY A 115 -3.36 -5.44 8.86
CA GLY A 115 -2.07 -5.20 8.22
C GLY A 115 -1.54 -3.78 8.29
N ILE A 116 -0.31 -3.63 7.82
CA ILE A 116 0.34 -2.34 7.59
C ILE A 116 0.94 -2.27 6.19
N ASP A 117 0.98 -1.07 5.64
CA ASP A 117 1.68 -0.74 4.40
C ASP A 117 2.78 0.28 4.69
N VAL A 118 3.99 0.09 4.17
CA VAL A 118 5.11 1.02 4.41
C VAL A 118 5.30 1.94 3.22
N ASP A 119 5.01 3.24 3.41
CA ASP A 119 5.04 4.26 2.36
C ASP A 119 5.84 5.52 2.77
N TYR A 120 7.06 5.31 3.27
CA TYR A 120 8.04 6.40 3.39
C TYR A 120 8.55 6.80 2.00
N GLU A 121 8.28 8.04 1.61
CA GLU A 121 8.53 8.53 0.24
C GLU A 121 9.80 9.38 0.06
N ARG A 122 10.47 9.72 1.17
CA ARG A 122 11.66 10.57 1.15
C ARG A 122 12.68 10.11 2.17
N PHE A 123 13.93 10.08 1.75
CA PHE A 123 15.06 9.58 2.53
C PHE A 123 16.20 10.62 2.58
N PRO A 124 16.97 10.66 3.68
CA PRO A 124 18.14 11.53 3.76
C PRO A 124 19.22 11.04 2.80
N LYS A 125 19.97 11.97 2.18
CA LYS A 125 21.03 11.66 1.19
C LYS A 125 22.11 10.71 1.73
N HIS A 126 22.32 10.71 3.05
CA HIS A 126 23.25 9.84 3.75
C HIS A 126 22.49 9.01 4.79
N SER A 127 21.45 8.30 4.35
CA SER A 127 20.77 7.31 5.18
C SER A 127 21.75 6.20 5.55
N ASN A 128 21.73 5.80 6.81
CA ASN A 128 22.29 4.53 7.20
C ASN A 128 21.25 3.42 6.92
N ASP A 129 21.62 2.20 7.27
CA ASP A 129 20.78 1.01 7.22
C ASP A 129 19.58 1.03 8.19
N SER A 130 19.31 2.15 8.88
CA SER A 130 18.30 2.17 9.94
C SER A 130 16.88 2.00 9.42
N PHE A 131 16.58 2.43 8.19
CA PHE A 131 15.26 2.22 7.61
C PHE A 131 14.94 0.73 7.48
N ALA A 132 15.79 0.00 6.75
CA ALA A 132 15.61 -1.42 6.53
C ALA A 132 15.58 -2.20 7.85
N TYR A 133 16.47 -1.87 8.80
CA TYR A 133 16.47 -2.49 10.13
C TYR A 133 15.21 -2.17 10.92
N CYS A 134 14.90 -0.90 11.19
CA CYS A 134 13.80 -0.52 12.08
C CYS A 134 12.44 -0.99 11.55
N VAL A 135 12.19 -0.81 10.24
CA VAL A 135 10.92 -1.22 9.62
C VAL A 135 10.84 -2.74 9.54
N GLY A 136 11.93 -3.42 9.18
CA GLY A 136 11.97 -4.88 9.10
C GLY A 136 11.70 -5.57 10.44
N GLU A 137 12.36 -5.10 11.50
CA GLU A 137 12.11 -5.57 12.87
C GLU A 137 10.67 -5.29 13.30
N LEU A 138 10.14 -4.09 13.01
CA LEU A 138 8.75 -3.74 13.32
C LEU A 138 7.75 -4.69 12.65
N ILE A 139 7.85 -4.92 11.34
CA ILE A 139 6.97 -5.84 10.61
C ILE A 139 7.06 -7.25 11.21
N THR A 140 8.30 -7.72 11.44
CA THR A 140 8.57 -9.05 12.00
C THR A 140 7.95 -9.20 13.39
N MET A 141 8.10 -8.19 14.25
CA MET A 141 7.49 -8.18 15.59
C MET A 141 5.96 -8.20 15.52
N LEU A 142 5.34 -7.38 14.67
CA LEU A 142 3.89 -7.35 14.51
C LEU A 142 3.34 -8.70 14.04
N LYS A 143 4.01 -9.36 13.08
CA LYS A 143 3.64 -10.72 12.62
C LYS A 143 3.88 -11.80 13.68
N ASN A 144 5.02 -11.78 14.36
CA ASN A 144 5.35 -12.77 15.40
C ASN A 144 4.40 -12.69 16.62
N HIS A 145 3.85 -11.51 16.90
CA HIS A 145 2.81 -11.33 17.91
C HIS A 145 1.39 -11.54 17.39
N SER A 146 1.23 -11.99 16.14
CA SER A 146 -0.06 -12.22 15.48
C SER A 146 -0.97 -11.00 15.49
N LEU A 147 -0.40 -9.78 15.47
CA LEU A 147 -1.17 -8.53 15.41
C LEU A 147 -1.61 -8.20 13.99
N ILE A 148 -0.84 -8.62 12.99
CA ILE A 148 -1.15 -8.45 11.57
C ILE A 148 -0.97 -9.77 10.84
N THR A 149 -1.69 -9.92 9.73
CA THR A 149 -1.55 -11.04 8.80
C THR A 149 -0.90 -10.59 7.49
N VAL A 150 -1.01 -9.32 7.13
CA VAL A 150 -0.52 -8.76 5.86
C VAL A 150 0.40 -7.56 6.11
N ALA A 151 1.52 -7.52 5.41
CA ALA A 151 2.43 -6.39 5.37
C ALA A 151 2.86 -6.10 3.92
N THR A 152 2.72 -4.84 3.50
CA THR A 152 3.13 -4.40 2.16
C THR A 152 4.13 -3.26 2.22
N ILE A 153 4.83 -3.04 1.11
CA ILE A 153 5.73 -1.89 0.93
C ILE A 153 5.35 -1.16 -0.36
N ALA A 154 5.45 0.17 -0.37
CA ALA A 154 5.04 1.01 -1.50
C ALA A 154 6.22 1.82 -2.12
N PRO A 155 7.30 1.16 -2.61
CA PRO A 155 8.40 1.85 -3.25
C PRO A 155 7.99 2.53 -4.55
N PHE A 156 8.76 3.53 -4.95
CA PHE A 156 8.62 4.19 -6.23
C PHE A 156 9.97 4.71 -6.73
N TYR A 157 10.06 5.08 -8.01
CA TYR A 157 11.21 5.64 -8.71
C TYR A 157 12.48 5.95 -7.87
N THR A 158 12.44 6.97 -7.00
CA THR A 158 13.59 7.41 -6.19
C THR A 158 13.79 6.67 -4.87
N THR A 159 12.80 5.93 -4.39
CA THR A 159 12.83 5.20 -3.12
C THR A 159 13.18 3.72 -3.30
N VAL A 160 13.36 3.22 -4.52
CA VAL A 160 13.67 1.80 -4.79
C VAL A 160 14.79 1.26 -3.91
N ALA A 161 15.93 1.97 -3.81
CA ALA A 161 17.11 1.46 -3.12
C ALA A 161 16.87 1.08 -1.63
N PRO A 162 16.35 1.97 -0.76
CA PRO A 162 16.07 1.60 0.63
C PRO A 162 15.02 0.47 0.77
N TYR A 163 14.03 0.40 -0.13
CA TYR A 163 13.05 -0.69 -0.10
C TYR A 163 13.60 -2.03 -0.60
N VAL A 164 14.51 -2.03 -1.58
CA VAL A 164 15.24 -3.24 -2.00
C VAL A 164 16.10 -3.76 -0.84
N GLU A 165 16.74 -2.88 -0.07
CA GLU A 165 17.49 -3.30 1.12
C GLU A 165 16.56 -3.91 2.18
N LEU A 166 15.44 -3.26 2.47
CA LEU A 166 14.41 -3.78 3.38
C LEU A 166 13.91 -5.16 2.91
N HIS A 167 13.52 -5.29 1.64
CA HIS A 167 13.04 -6.54 1.07
C HIS A 167 14.12 -7.63 1.06
N GLY A 168 15.38 -7.30 0.74
CA GLY A 168 16.47 -8.27 0.75
C GLY A 168 16.75 -8.86 2.14
N ARG A 169 16.50 -8.10 3.21
CA ARG A 169 16.73 -8.52 4.60
C ARG A 169 15.49 -9.14 5.25
N TYR A 170 14.30 -8.64 4.94
CA TYR A 170 13.05 -8.96 5.62
C TYR A 170 11.94 -9.41 4.67
N GLY A 171 12.27 -9.78 3.44
CA GLY A 171 11.30 -10.17 2.41
C GLY A 171 10.39 -11.31 2.82
N GLY A 172 10.85 -12.22 3.69
CA GLY A 172 10.00 -13.29 4.23
C GLY A 172 8.81 -12.80 5.07
N ALA A 173 8.86 -11.57 5.60
CA ALA A 173 7.79 -10.95 6.37
C ALA A 173 6.91 -9.99 5.53
N ILE A 174 7.29 -9.70 4.29
CA ILE A 174 6.59 -8.79 3.37
C ILE A 174 5.83 -9.63 2.34
N ASP A 175 4.52 -9.41 2.26
CA ASP A 175 3.63 -10.22 1.41
C ASP A 175 3.56 -9.67 -0.01
N TYR A 176 3.41 -8.35 -0.16
CA TYR A 176 3.29 -7.71 -1.47
C TYR A 176 4.07 -6.39 -1.57
N VAL A 177 4.41 -6.04 -2.80
CA VAL A 177 5.07 -4.79 -3.17
C VAL A 177 4.12 -3.98 -4.05
N ASN A 178 3.55 -2.94 -3.46
CA ASN A 178 2.66 -1.97 -4.09
C ASN A 178 3.50 -0.91 -4.84
N TYR A 179 4.35 -1.35 -5.78
CA TYR A 179 5.24 -0.42 -6.47
C TYR A 179 4.45 0.66 -7.21
N GLN A 180 4.73 1.93 -6.95
CA GLN A 180 3.93 3.05 -7.44
C GLN A 180 4.30 3.44 -8.88
N PHE A 181 3.91 2.62 -9.86
CA PHE A 181 4.23 2.79 -11.29
C PHE A 181 3.81 4.15 -11.87
N TYR A 182 2.80 4.78 -11.30
CA TYR A 182 2.32 6.09 -11.73
C TYR A 182 3.37 7.21 -11.54
N THR A 183 4.29 7.04 -10.58
CA THR A 183 5.38 8.00 -10.34
C THR A 183 6.45 8.01 -11.44
N ASP A 184 6.65 6.87 -12.14
CA ASP A 184 7.55 6.75 -13.28
C ASP A 184 6.99 7.41 -14.56
N LYS A 185 5.75 7.93 -14.51
CA LYS A 185 5.06 8.63 -15.61
C LYS A 185 5.00 7.82 -16.92
N LEU A 186 4.83 6.50 -16.79
CA LEU A 186 4.73 5.55 -17.91
C LEU A 186 3.40 5.75 -18.64
N ARG A 187 3.42 6.28 -19.87
CA ARG A 187 2.19 6.60 -20.63
C ARG A 187 1.74 5.54 -21.64
N SER A 188 2.39 4.37 -21.69
CA SER A 188 2.04 3.29 -22.63
C SER A 188 2.18 1.90 -22.01
N PRO A 189 1.36 0.92 -22.45
CA PRO A 189 1.44 -0.47 -21.99
C PRO A 189 2.85 -1.08 -22.08
N LYS A 190 3.55 -0.85 -23.20
CA LYS A 190 4.91 -1.37 -23.40
C LYS A 190 5.93 -0.86 -22.37
N LYS A 191 5.85 0.43 -22.00
CA LYS A 191 6.72 1.00 -20.97
C LYS A 191 6.35 0.50 -19.58
N TYR A 192 5.06 0.30 -19.34
CA TYR A 192 4.57 -0.32 -18.11
C TYR A 192 5.15 -1.73 -17.92
N LEU A 193 5.04 -2.59 -18.94
CA LEU A 193 5.65 -3.92 -18.97
C LEU A 193 7.15 -3.89 -18.68
N GLU A 194 7.90 -2.98 -19.32
CA GLU A 194 9.35 -2.87 -19.12
C GLU A 194 9.71 -2.58 -17.65
N VAL A 195 9.05 -1.60 -17.03
CA VAL A 195 9.30 -1.26 -15.63
C VAL A 195 8.79 -2.36 -14.70
N PHE A 196 7.62 -2.94 -14.97
CA PHE A 196 7.07 -4.05 -14.20
C PHE A 196 8.05 -5.23 -14.15
N LYS A 197 8.60 -5.62 -15.31
CA LYS A 197 9.66 -6.64 -15.40
C LYS A 197 10.89 -6.26 -14.58
N ASN A 198 11.32 -5.00 -14.61
CA ASN A 198 12.48 -4.58 -13.83
C ASN A 198 12.23 -4.64 -12.31
N ARG A 199 11.01 -4.32 -11.85
CA ARG A 199 10.66 -4.39 -10.43
C ARG A 199 10.49 -5.82 -9.93
N THR A 200 9.94 -6.70 -10.74
CA THR A 200 9.85 -8.13 -10.38
C THR A 200 11.22 -8.78 -10.21
N LEU A 201 12.25 -8.34 -10.95
CA LEU A 201 13.64 -8.78 -10.73
C LEU A 201 14.24 -8.29 -9.41
N GLN A 202 13.71 -7.21 -8.83
CA GLN A 202 14.25 -6.59 -7.60
C GLN A 202 13.52 -7.02 -6.33
N PHE A 203 12.26 -7.42 -6.44
CA PHE A 203 11.32 -7.57 -5.32
C PHE A 203 10.65 -8.94 -5.23
N ASP A 204 11.31 -10.01 -5.70
CA ASP A 204 10.78 -11.38 -5.73
C ASP A 204 9.45 -11.45 -6.51
N GLY A 205 9.57 -11.69 -7.82
CA GLY A 205 8.60 -11.26 -8.83
C GLY A 205 7.11 -11.52 -8.54
N ASN A 206 6.76 -12.59 -7.84
CA ASN A 206 5.38 -12.91 -7.48
C ASN A 206 4.75 -11.94 -6.46
N LYS A 207 5.54 -11.11 -5.79
CA LYS A 207 5.06 -10.13 -4.80
C LYS A 207 4.71 -8.78 -5.40
N VAL A 208 5.16 -8.45 -6.60
CA VAL A 208 4.94 -7.14 -7.21
C VAL A 208 3.56 -7.06 -7.82
N LEU A 209 2.72 -6.16 -7.29
CA LEU A 209 1.38 -5.92 -7.83
C LEU A 209 1.41 -4.78 -8.86
N PRO A 210 0.73 -4.90 -10.01
CA PRO A 210 0.43 -3.76 -10.87
C PRO A 210 -0.32 -2.70 -10.06
N ALA A 211 0.04 -1.43 -10.27
CA ALA A 211 -0.60 -0.29 -9.62
C ALA A 211 -1.08 0.77 -10.63
N TYR A 212 -2.17 1.43 -10.29
CA TYR A 212 -2.79 2.50 -11.07
C TYR A 212 -3.16 3.68 -10.17
N GLU A 213 -2.90 4.91 -10.64
CA GLU A 213 -3.35 6.13 -9.96
C GLU A 213 -4.52 6.75 -10.74
N VAL A 214 -5.66 6.91 -10.08
CA VAL A 214 -6.89 7.47 -10.65
C VAL A 214 -6.73 8.97 -10.84
N ASP A 215 -7.05 9.44 -12.05
CA ASP A 215 -6.99 10.86 -12.45
C ASP A 215 -5.66 11.55 -12.13
N GLY A 216 -4.56 10.80 -12.21
CA GLY A 216 -3.24 11.25 -11.81
C GLY A 216 -2.14 11.00 -12.84
N ARG A 217 -1.04 10.44 -12.37
CA ARG A 217 0.20 10.27 -13.11
C ARG A 217 0.23 8.89 -13.79
N GLY A 218 1.19 8.72 -14.69
CA GLY A 218 1.39 7.43 -15.36
C GLY A 218 0.31 7.07 -16.39
N ILE A 219 0.06 5.78 -16.56
CA ILE A 219 -0.91 5.28 -17.53
C ILE A 219 -2.31 5.65 -17.03
N GLN A 220 -3.23 5.99 -17.92
CA GLN A 220 -4.55 6.52 -17.57
C GLN A 220 -5.64 5.84 -18.40
N GLY A 221 -6.82 5.71 -17.80
CA GLY A 221 -7.99 5.10 -18.41
C GLY A 221 -7.76 3.63 -18.76
N ASP A 222 -8.48 3.19 -19.79
CA ASP A 222 -8.50 1.81 -20.27
C ASP A 222 -7.14 1.24 -20.66
N LYS A 223 -6.16 2.12 -20.93
CA LYS A 223 -4.79 1.71 -21.24
C LYS A 223 -4.12 0.96 -20.08
N PHE A 224 -4.56 1.16 -18.85
CA PHE A 224 -4.07 0.37 -17.73
C PHE A 224 -4.41 -1.12 -17.94
N PHE A 225 -5.63 -1.43 -18.37
CA PHE A 225 -6.05 -2.81 -18.63
C PHE A 225 -5.37 -3.39 -19.87
N GLU A 226 -5.12 -2.59 -20.92
CA GLU A 226 -4.24 -3.01 -22.03
C GLU A 226 -2.83 -3.38 -21.53
N ALA A 227 -2.33 -2.71 -20.48
CA ALA A 227 -1.06 -3.06 -19.86
C ALA A 227 -1.15 -4.36 -19.05
N LEU A 228 -2.24 -4.60 -18.32
CA LEU A 228 -2.46 -5.86 -17.60
C LEU A 228 -2.56 -7.05 -18.57
N GLU A 229 -3.33 -6.91 -19.64
CA GLU A 229 -3.41 -7.93 -20.71
C GLU A 229 -2.03 -8.20 -21.32
N LEU A 230 -1.26 -7.14 -21.61
CA LEU A 230 0.09 -7.29 -22.12
C LEU A 230 1.05 -7.96 -21.12
N LEU A 231 0.85 -7.80 -19.80
CA LEU A 231 1.62 -8.53 -18.80
C LEU A 231 1.29 -10.03 -18.85
N GLU A 232 0.00 -10.40 -18.91
CA GLU A 232 -0.44 -11.80 -19.04
C GLU A 232 0.09 -12.45 -20.32
N GLU A 233 0.00 -11.76 -21.46
CA GLU A 233 0.55 -12.22 -22.76
C GLU A 233 2.06 -12.49 -22.70
N ARG A 234 2.76 -11.88 -21.76
CA ARG A 234 4.21 -12.02 -21.55
C ARG A 234 4.56 -13.00 -20.44
N GLY A 235 3.57 -13.72 -19.91
CA GLY A 235 3.73 -14.81 -18.95
C GLY A 235 3.80 -14.34 -17.50
N PHE A 236 3.37 -13.11 -17.18
CA PHE A 236 3.19 -12.70 -15.80
C PHE A 236 1.81 -13.11 -15.30
N GLU A 237 1.76 -13.73 -14.13
CA GLU A 237 0.51 -14.07 -13.47
C GLU A 237 0.06 -12.89 -12.61
N ILE A 238 -1.11 -12.32 -12.93
CA ILE A 238 -1.65 -11.15 -12.24
C ILE A 238 -2.69 -11.60 -11.20
N TYR A 239 -2.24 -11.77 -9.97
CA TYR A 239 -3.08 -12.22 -8.83
C TYR A 239 -3.66 -11.08 -8.00
N GLY A 240 -3.29 -9.84 -8.30
CA GLY A 240 -3.79 -8.67 -7.60
C GLY A 240 -3.40 -7.41 -8.35
N ALA A 241 -3.96 -6.29 -7.90
CA ALA A 241 -3.61 -4.95 -8.35
C ALA A 241 -3.87 -3.96 -7.22
N MET A 242 -3.19 -2.81 -7.29
CA MET A 242 -3.33 -1.69 -6.38
C MET A 242 -3.91 -0.47 -7.09
N ILE A 243 -4.87 0.20 -6.48
CA ILE A 243 -5.45 1.45 -6.95
C ILE A 243 -5.19 2.56 -5.92
N PHE A 244 -4.77 3.71 -6.43
CA PHE A 244 -4.59 4.96 -5.68
C PHE A 244 -5.42 6.07 -6.33
N SER A 245 -6.54 6.51 -5.79
CA SER A 245 -7.17 6.05 -4.57
C SER A 245 -8.68 6.27 -4.64
N ALA A 246 -9.43 5.61 -3.76
CA ALA A 246 -10.87 5.77 -3.62
C ALA A 246 -11.30 7.24 -3.48
N ASP A 247 -10.47 8.09 -2.85
CA ASP A 247 -10.68 9.54 -2.79
C ASP A 247 -10.89 10.18 -4.16
N ALA A 248 -10.03 9.85 -5.12
CA ALA A 248 -10.11 10.38 -6.49
C ALA A 248 -11.22 9.68 -7.29
N SER A 249 -11.43 8.38 -7.04
CA SER A 249 -12.40 7.56 -7.73
C SER A 249 -13.86 7.87 -7.41
N ALA A 250 -14.13 8.49 -6.26
CA ALA A 250 -15.48 8.78 -5.79
C ALA A 250 -16.32 9.57 -6.82
N ALA A 251 -15.71 10.54 -7.51
CA ALA A 251 -16.39 11.33 -8.54
C ALA A 251 -16.70 10.52 -9.82
N GLY A 252 -15.91 9.48 -10.09
CA GLY A 252 -16.05 8.57 -11.23
C GLY A 252 -16.88 7.32 -10.95
N GLY A 253 -17.48 7.20 -9.76
CA GLY A 253 -18.30 6.04 -9.39
C GLY A 253 -17.51 4.74 -9.28
N TYR A 254 -16.21 4.81 -8.99
CA TYR A 254 -15.33 3.65 -8.79
C TYR A 254 -15.21 2.69 -9.99
N TYR A 255 -15.28 3.24 -11.20
CA TYR A 255 -15.18 2.47 -12.44
C TYR A 255 -13.92 1.60 -12.53
N TYR A 256 -12.76 2.13 -12.11
CA TYR A 256 -11.49 1.40 -12.22
C TYR A 256 -11.38 0.27 -11.20
N GLU A 257 -12.01 0.41 -10.05
CA GLU A 257 -12.10 -0.58 -8.99
C GLU A 257 -12.96 -1.76 -9.41
N GLU A 258 -14.15 -1.51 -9.98
CA GLU A 258 -15.02 -2.58 -10.50
C GLU A 258 -14.32 -3.37 -11.60
N ARG A 259 -13.75 -2.65 -12.57
CA ARG A 259 -13.09 -3.27 -13.73
C ARG A 259 -11.83 -4.03 -13.33
N THR A 260 -11.09 -3.55 -12.33
CA THR A 260 -9.94 -4.27 -11.78
C THR A 260 -10.37 -5.58 -11.12
N GLN A 261 -11.44 -5.58 -10.33
CA GLN A 261 -11.97 -6.80 -9.72
C GLN A 261 -12.46 -7.78 -10.79
N GLU A 262 -13.12 -7.31 -11.84
CA GLU A 262 -13.56 -8.15 -12.97
C GLU A 262 -12.39 -8.78 -13.72
N PHE A 263 -11.34 -8.00 -13.98
CA PHE A 263 -10.12 -8.51 -14.59
C PHE A 263 -9.52 -9.65 -13.75
N LEU A 264 -9.40 -9.45 -12.44
CA LEU A 264 -8.82 -10.45 -11.52
C LEU A 264 -9.66 -11.72 -11.42
N LEU A 265 -10.99 -11.61 -11.36
CA LEU A 265 -11.89 -12.78 -11.34
C LEU A 265 -11.84 -13.57 -12.66
N ASN A 266 -11.79 -12.87 -13.80
CA ASN A 266 -11.68 -13.53 -15.09
C ASN A 266 -10.36 -14.29 -15.22
N ASN A 267 -9.25 -13.74 -14.72
CA ASN A 267 -7.97 -14.44 -14.70
C ASN A 267 -8.02 -15.71 -13.82
N ALA A 268 -8.61 -15.63 -12.62
CA ALA A 268 -8.76 -16.79 -11.73
C ALA A 268 -9.52 -17.96 -12.38
N THR A 269 -10.46 -17.70 -13.29
CA THR A 269 -11.16 -18.76 -14.03
C THR A 269 -10.34 -19.40 -15.14
N ARG A 270 -9.34 -18.70 -15.69
CA ARG A 270 -8.47 -19.22 -16.77
C ARG A 270 -7.42 -20.20 -16.25
N THR A 271 -6.95 -20.04 -15.01
CA THR A 271 -5.98 -20.94 -14.37
C THR A 271 -6.52 -22.34 -14.06
N PHE A 272 -7.84 -22.55 -14.08
CA PHE A 272 -8.46 -23.87 -13.91
C PHE A 272 -8.68 -24.64 -15.23
N VAL A 273 -8.26 -24.11 -16.38
CA VAL A 273 -8.52 -24.70 -17.72
C VAL A 273 -7.25 -25.32 -18.36
N HIS A 274 -6.16 -25.50 -17.60
CA HIS A 274 -4.93 -26.12 -18.10
C HIS A 274 -4.45 -27.32 -17.27
#